data_AF-A0A956JD33-F1
#
_entry.id   AF-A0A956JD33-F1
#
_cell.length_a   1.000
_cell.length_b   1.000
_cell.length_c   1.000
_cell.angle_alpha   90.00
_cell.angle_beta   90.00
_cell.angle_gamma   90.00
#
_symmetry.space_group_name_H-M   'P 1'
#
loop_
_entity.id
_entity.type
_entity.pdbx_description
1 polymer ?
#
loop_
_entity_poly.entity_id
_entity_poly.type
_entity_poly.pdbx_seq_one_letter_code
_entity_poly.pdbx_strand_id
1 'polypeptide(L)'
;MAITEELYRLGNSSRRLNAGSDQLNRLIERIDQLLSTLMIGLDYVHPRPVDETTSLDHNGKRVIELSYVGYLRVQRSYHLAIKTVKVLESKLSVTTQTPGEIMPLLTAPRRLRYAAVDVLEELVHGLAEQVDAMVGSLERRCLAAESLVRNLEEVATVSPTAMPSDSGRRVIAPDDAMPRRGGTVVPGEAQPQDPGQSSGQWVMPASMSHASAPMPEEVRRSRTIAMGSGEYKTPGSE
;
A
#
# COMPACT_ATOMS: atom_id res chain seq x y z
N MET A 1 -44.95 -0.11 -33.08
CA MET A 1 -43.80 -0.90 -33.59
C MET A 1 -42.43 -0.43 -33.07
N ALA A 2 -42.29 0.78 -32.49
CA ALA A 2 -41.00 1.25 -31.95
C ALA A 2 -40.51 0.46 -30.71
N ILE A 3 -41.40 0.09 -29.79
CA ILE A 3 -41.04 -0.60 -28.54
C ILE A 3 -40.42 -1.97 -28.80
N THR A 4 -40.92 -2.73 -29.78
CA THR A 4 -40.39 -4.05 -30.13
C THR A 4 -38.99 -3.98 -30.74
N GLU A 5 -38.69 -2.94 -31.51
CA GLU A 5 -37.36 -2.72 -32.07
C GLU A 5 -36.35 -2.31 -30.98
N GLU A 6 -36.74 -1.41 -30.08
CA GLU A 6 -35.89 -0.98 -28.96
C GLU A 6 -35.59 -2.15 -28.00
N LEU A 7 -36.58 -3.01 -27.72
CA LEU A 7 -36.36 -4.23 -26.93
C LEU A 7 -35.41 -5.21 -27.62
N TYR A 8 -35.51 -5.36 -28.95
CA TYR A 8 -34.59 -6.20 -29.71
C TYR A 8 -33.15 -5.65 -29.69
N ARG A 9 -33.00 -4.32 -29.84
CA ARG A 9 -31.71 -3.61 -29.72
C ARG A 9 -31.12 -3.78 -28.33
N LEU A 10 -31.90 -3.58 -27.28
CA LEU A 10 -31.47 -3.77 -25.89
C LEU A 10 -31.02 -5.21 -25.62
N GLY A 11 -31.78 -6.20 -26.10
CA GLY A 11 -31.42 -7.61 -25.97
C GLY A 11 -30.12 -7.96 -26.69
N ASN A 12 -29.89 -7.42 -27.89
CA ASN A 12 -28.65 -7.62 -28.62
C ASN A 12 -27.44 -6.96 -27.92
N SER A 13 -27.59 -5.71 -27.48
CA SER A 13 -26.55 -4.98 -26.74
C SER A 13 -26.20 -5.66 -25.43
N SER A 14 -27.18 -6.16 -24.69
CA SER A 14 -26.95 -6.88 -23.43
C SER A 14 -26.18 -8.18 -23.64
N ARG A 15 -26.50 -8.95 -24.69
CA ARG A 15 -25.75 -10.16 -25.05
C ARG A 15 -24.30 -9.85 -25.40
N ARG A 16 -24.06 -8.83 -26.24
CA ARG A 16 -22.70 -8.39 -26.60
C ARG A 16 -21.91 -7.93 -25.39
N LEU A 17 -22.54 -7.15 -24.52
CA LEU A 17 -21.95 -6.63 -23.29
C LEU A 17 -21.54 -7.79 -22.36
N ASN A 18 -22.40 -8.79 -22.16
CA ASN A 18 -22.07 -9.95 -21.33
C ASN A 18 -20.94 -10.80 -21.93
N ALA A 19 -20.99 -11.12 -23.23
CA ALA A 19 -19.92 -11.84 -23.90
C ALA A 19 -18.57 -11.13 -23.80
N GLY A 20 -18.55 -9.80 -23.99
CA GLY A 20 -17.35 -8.97 -23.81
C GLY A 20 -16.84 -8.99 -22.36
N SER A 21 -17.74 -9.02 -21.37
CA SER A 21 -17.34 -9.15 -19.96
C SER A 21 -16.69 -10.48 -19.65
N ASP A 22 -17.22 -11.56 -20.20
CA ASP A 22 -16.68 -12.90 -19.96
C ASP A 22 -15.30 -13.03 -20.59
N GLN A 23 -15.12 -12.48 -21.78
CA GLN A 23 -13.81 -12.38 -22.41
C GLN A 23 -12.83 -11.56 -21.57
N LEU A 24 -13.26 -10.41 -21.05
CA LEU A 24 -12.42 -9.58 -20.18
C LEU A 24 -12.01 -10.31 -18.89
N ASN A 25 -12.95 -11.02 -18.25
CA ASN A 25 -12.66 -11.78 -17.04
C ASN A 25 -11.60 -12.86 -17.30
N ARG A 26 -11.65 -13.56 -18.44
CA ARG A 26 -10.63 -14.56 -18.82
C ARG A 26 -9.26 -13.91 -19.05
N LEU A 27 -9.22 -12.71 -19.63
CA LEU A 27 -7.97 -11.96 -19.81
C LEU A 27 -7.39 -11.51 -18.48
N ILE A 28 -8.22 -10.96 -17.58
CA ILE A 28 -7.79 -10.58 -16.22
C ILE A 28 -7.26 -11.80 -15.48
N GLU A 29 -7.97 -12.92 -15.52
CA GLU A 29 -7.54 -14.18 -14.91
C GLU A 29 -6.19 -14.65 -15.48
N ARG A 30 -6.02 -14.55 -16.80
CA ARG A 30 -4.75 -14.92 -17.44
C ARG A 30 -3.61 -14.01 -17.01
N ILE A 31 -3.84 -12.70 -16.91
CA ILE A 31 -2.83 -11.74 -16.44
C ILE A 31 -2.46 -12.06 -14.99
N ASP A 32 -3.45 -12.29 -14.12
CA ASP A 32 -3.23 -12.65 -12.71
C ASP A 32 -2.38 -13.92 -12.56
N GLN A 33 -2.69 -14.95 -13.35
CA GLN A 33 -1.91 -16.20 -13.39
C GLN A 33 -0.46 -15.94 -13.83
N LEU A 34 -0.23 -15.13 -14.86
CA LEU A 34 1.11 -14.81 -15.34
C LEU A 34 1.90 -14.04 -14.27
N LEU A 35 1.30 -13.04 -13.61
CA LEU A 35 1.93 -12.29 -12.52
C LEU A 35 2.24 -13.18 -11.32
N SER A 36 1.34 -14.11 -10.97
CA SER A 36 1.57 -15.06 -9.88
C SER A 36 2.76 -15.99 -10.14
N THR A 37 2.98 -16.36 -11.41
CA THR A 37 4.10 -17.21 -11.83
C THR A 37 5.44 -16.52 -11.63
N LEU A 38 5.49 -15.18 -11.72
CA LEU A 38 6.70 -14.40 -11.49
C LEU A 38 7.10 -14.35 -10.01
N MET A 39 6.25 -14.78 -9.09
CA MET A 39 6.54 -14.87 -7.64
C MET A 39 7.18 -13.60 -7.04
N ILE A 40 6.74 -12.44 -7.49
CA ILE A 40 7.34 -11.14 -7.14
C ILE A 40 7.34 -10.90 -5.62
N GLY A 41 6.32 -11.41 -4.91
CA GLY A 41 6.26 -11.36 -3.45
C GLY A 41 6.18 -9.95 -2.87
N LEU A 42 5.66 -9.00 -3.66
CA LEU A 42 5.66 -7.57 -3.34
C LEU A 42 4.26 -6.99 -3.47
N ASP A 43 3.86 -6.21 -2.47
CA ASP A 43 2.64 -5.41 -2.56
C ASP A 43 2.93 -4.13 -3.36
N TYR A 44 2.12 -3.90 -4.39
CA TYR A 44 2.11 -2.68 -5.18
C TYR A 44 0.68 -2.17 -5.34
N VAL A 45 0.48 -0.86 -5.16
CA VAL A 45 -0.81 -0.20 -5.38
C VAL A 45 -0.59 0.90 -6.39
N HIS A 46 -1.42 0.90 -7.44
CA HIS A 46 -1.38 1.95 -8.44
C HIS A 46 -1.75 3.30 -7.79
N PRO A 47 -1.00 4.39 -8.01
CA PRO A 47 -1.19 5.65 -7.29
C PRO A 47 -2.51 6.37 -7.64
N ARG A 48 -3.07 6.10 -8.82
CA ARG A 48 -4.33 6.70 -9.28
C ARG A 48 -5.53 5.83 -8.91
N PRO A 49 -6.57 6.37 -8.26
CA PRO A 49 -7.80 5.63 -8.01
C PRO A 49 -8.55 5.37 -9.33
N VAL A 50 -9.15 4.18 -9.43
CA VAL A 50 -9.95 3.75 -10.59
C VAL A 50 -11.41 4.18 -10.47
N ASP A 51 -11.88 4.44 -9.25
CA ASP A 51 -13.24 4.88 -8.98
C ASP A 51 -13.28 5.73 -7.70
N GLU A 52 -14.14 6.74 -7.70
CA GLU A 52 -14.40 7.61 -6.55
C GLU A 52 -15.92 7.71 -6.35
N THR A 53 -16.39 7.34 -5.17
CA THR A 53 -17.79 7.47 -4.79
C THR A 53 -17.91 8.34 -3.54
N THR A 54 -18.67 9.43 -3.64
CA THR A 54 -18.99 10.28 -2.49
C THR A 54 -20.37 9.93 -1.95
N SER A 55 -20.46 9.72 -0.64
CA SER A 55 -21.72 9.57 0.10
C SER A 55 -21.75 10.47 1.33
N LEU A 56 -22.93 10.57 1.95
CA LEU A 56 -23.12 11.26 3.22
C LEU A 56 -23.35 10.23 4.33
N ASP A 57 -22.66 10.40 5.44
CA ASP A 57 -22.85 9.63 6.67
C ASP A 57 -24.20 9.99 7.33
N HIS A 58 -24.63 9.20 8.32
CA HIS A 58 -25.85 9.46 9.09
C HIS A 58 -25.87 10.82 9.79
N ASN A 59 -24.68 11.41 10.02
CA ASN A 59 -24.49 12.75 10.58
C ASN A 59 -24.43 13.87 9.52
N GLY A 60 -24.72 13.56 8.25
CA GLY A 60 -24.60 14.51 7.13
C GLY A 60 -23.16 14.87 6.76
N LYS A 61 -22.17 14.11 7.24
CA LYS A 61 -20.74 14.31 6.96
C LYS A 61 -20.31 13.57 5.70
N ARG A 62 -19.37 14.14 4.95
CA ARG A 62 -18.92 13.53 3.69
C ARG A 62 -18.06 12.29 3.95
N VAL A 63 -18.37 11.21 3.24
CA VAL A 63 -17.58 9.98 3.17
C VAL A 63 -17.21 9.77 1.71
N ILE A 64 -15.91 9.84 1.42
CA ILE A 64 -15.38 9.62 0.07
C ILE A 64 -14.74 8.24 0.05
N GLU A 65 -15.22 7.37 -0.82
CA GLU A 65 -14.70 6.04 -1.04
C GLU A 65 -13.87 6.02 -2.33
N LEU A 66 -12.59 5.72 -2.20
CA LEU A 66 -11.63 5.63 -3.29
C LEU A 66 -11.29 4.15 -3.51
N SER A 67 -11.41 3.69 -4.74
CA SER A 67 -11.00 2.34 -5.14
C SER A 67 -9.68 2.42 -5.89
N TYR A 68 -8.69 1.65 -5.45
CA TYR A 68 -7.39 1.53 -6.10
C TYR A 68 -7.21 0.11 -6.62
N VAL A 69 -6.55 -0.03 -7.76
CA VAL A 69 -6.06 -1.33 -8.22
C VAL A 69 -4.64 -1.57 -7.71
N GLY A 70 -4.32 -2.80 -7.37
CA GLY A 70 -2.99 -3.19 -6.93
C GLY A 70 -2.72 -4.66 -7.16
N TYR A 71 -1.44 -5.04 -7.05
CA TYR A 71 -1.02 -6.42 -6.90
C TYR A 71 -0.74 -6.65 -5.41
N LEU A 72 -1.67 -7.34 -4.74
CA LEU A 72 -1.72 -7.40 -3.28
C LEU A 72 -1.87 -8.82 -2.79
N ARG A 73 -1.36 -9.08 -1.60
CA ARG A 73 -1.56 -10.37 -0.94
C ARG A 73 -3.00 -10.54 -0.44
N VAL A 74 -3.72 -11.49 -1.01
CA VAL A 74 -5.07 -11.91 -0.60
C VAL A 74 -5.05 -13.39 -0.26
N GLN A 75 -5.52 -13.77 0.94
CA GLN A 75 -5.62 -15.17 1.38
C GLN A 75 -4.32 -15.99 1.18
N ARG A 76 -3.16 -15.36 1.45
CA ARG A 76 -1.78 -15.89 1.37
C ARG A 76 -1.10 -15.83 0.00
N SER A 77 -1.83 -15.64 -1.09
CA SER A 77 -1.29 -15.52 -2.44
C SER A 77 -1.38 -14.08 -2.94
N TYR A 78 -0.54 -13.71 -3.90
CA TYR A 78 -0.61 -12.39 -4.52
C TYR A 78 -1.56 -12.43 -5.71
N HIS A 79 -2.44 -11.44 -5.77
CA HIS A 79 -3.45 -11.30 -6.81
C HIS A 79 -3.59 -9.84 -7.22
N LEU A 80 -4.02 -9.62 -8.47
CA LEU A 80 -4.67 -8.38 -8.84
C LEU A 80 -5.89 -8.19 -7.94
N ALA A 81 -5.95 -7.05 -7.26
CA ALA A 81 -6.93 -6.76 -6.24
C ALA A 81 -7.40 -5.31 -6.32
N ILE A 82 -8.61 -5.09 -5.82
CA ILE A 82 -9.11 -3.75 -5.52
C ILE A 82 -8.91 -3.50 -4.03
N LYS A 83 -8.27 -2.38 -3.70
CA LYS A 83 -8.15 -1.85 -2.35
C LYS A 83 -9.02 -0.61 -2.23
N THR A 84 -10.02 -0.68 -1.36
CA THR A 84 -10.86 0.46 -1.06
C THR A 84 -10.28 1.25 0.11
N VAL A 85 -10.36 2.59 0.03
CA VAL A 85 -9.98 3.50 1.10
C VAL A 85 -11.12 4.48 1.32
N LYS A 86 -11.55 4.65 2.57
CA LYS A 86 -12.55 5.65 2.93
C LYS A 86 -11.88 6.87 3.57
N VAL A 87 -12.11 8.03 2.98
CA VAL A 87 -11.71 9.33 3.51
C VAL A 87 -12.91 9.95 4.21
N LEU A 88 -12.76 10.18 5.51
CA LEU A 88 -13.82 10.65 6.38
C LEU A 88 -13.54 12.08 6.80
N GLU A 89 -14.55 12.95 6.69
CA GLU A 89 -14.43 14.35 7.11
C GLU A 89 -14.35 14.50 8.64
N SER A 90 -14.95 13.56 9.38
CA SER A 90 -15.06 13.61 10.85
C SER A 90 -14.38 12.44 11.52
N LYS A 91 -13.70 12.70 12.66
CA LYS A 91 -13.12 11.66 13.53
C LYS A 91 -14.19 10.75 14.14
N LEU A 92 -15.39 11.25 14.39
CA LEU A 92 -16.51 10.45 14.92
C LEU A 92 -16.98 9.40 13.91
N SER A 93 -16.86 9.70 12.61
CA SER A 93 -17.21 8.76 11.55
C SER A 93 -16.22 7.59 11.44
N VAL A 94 -15.00 7.72 11.99
CA VAL A 94 -13.99 6.62 12.00
C VAL A 94 -14.49 5.43 12.81
N THR A 95 -15.27 5.69 13.87
CA THR A 95 -15.81 4.64 14.74
C THR A 95 -17.09 3.99 14.21
N THR A 96 -17.85 4.67 13.34
CA THR A 96 -19.13 4.16 12.82
C THR A 96 -19.01 3.53 11.43
N GLN A 97 -18.00 3.93 10.65
CA GLN A 97 -17.80 3.46 9.29
C GLN A 97 -16.93 2.20 9.25
N THR A 98 -17.31 1.26 8.38
CA THR A 98 -16.47 0.10 8.09
C THR A 98 -15.23 0.52 7.32
N PRO A 99 -14.02 0.05 7.73
CA PRO A 99 -12.81 0.25 6.95
C PRO A 99 -12.96 -0.25 5.51
N GLY A 100 -12.17 0.32 4.61
CA GLY A 100 -12.08 -0.19 3.24
C GLY A 100 -11.53 -1.62 3.22
N GLU A 101 -11.95 -2.39 2.22
CA GLU A 101 -11.63 -3.80 2.06
C GLU A 101 -10.62 -4.00 0.91
N ILE A 102 -9.87 -5.11 0.99
CA ILE A 102 -9.08 -5.62 -0.13
C ILE A 102 -9.79 -6.86 -0.67
N MET A 103 -10.14 -6.84 -1.95
CA MET A 103 -10.80 -7.96 -2.62
C MET A 103 -10.09 -8.32 -3.94
N PRO A 104 -10.06 -9.61 -4.33
CA PRO A 104 -9.56 -9.99 -5.65
C PRO A 104 -10.30 -9.26 -6.78
N LEU A 105 -9.58 -8.85 -7.81
CA LEU A 105 -10.13 -8.09 -8.93
C LEU A 105 -11.23 -8.88 -9.64
N LEU A 106 -11.09 -10.20 -9.79
CA LEU A 106 -12.11 -11.05 -10.42
C LEU A 106 -13.43 -11.09 -9.64
N THR A 107 -13.39 -10.91 -8.31
CA THR A 107 -14.60 -10.84 -7.46
C THR A 107 -15.19 -9.44 -7.36
N ALA A 108 -14.47 -8.43 -7.82
CA ALA A 108 -14.91 -7.04 -7.73
C ALA A 108 -16.13 -6.75 -8.65
N PRO A 109 -16.95 -5.74 -8.31
CA PRO A 109 -18.04 -5.29 -9.16
C PRO A 109 -17.61 -5.02 -10.60
N ARG A 110 -18.50 -5.33 -11.55
CA ARG A 110 -18.24 -5.22 -12.99
C ARG A 110 -17.65 -3.87 -13.40
N ARG A 111 -18.17 -2.77 -12.84
CA ARG A 111 -17.67 -1.41 -13.08
C ARG A 111 -16.18 -1.27 -12.74
N LEU A 112 -15.77 -1.77 -11.57
CA LEU A 112 -14.39 -1.66 -11.10
C LEU A 112 -13.44 -2.53 -11.92
N ARG A 113 -13.88 -3.72 -12.34
CA ARG A 113 -13.08 -4.55 -13.27
C ARG A 113 -12.78 -3.84 -14.58
N TYR A 114 -13.74 -3.06 -15.09
CA TYR A 114 -13.57 -2.36 -16.36
C TYR A 114 -12.60 -1.19 -16.19
N ALA A 115 -12.81 -0.36 -15.17
CA ALA A 115 -11.92 0.75 -14.87
C ALA A 115 -10.49 0.30 -14.51
N ALA A 116 -10.33 -0.88 -13.90
CA ALA A 116 -9.02 -1.42 -13.59
C ALA A 116 -8.22 -1.79 -14.84
N VAL A 117 -8.86 -2.31 -15.89
CA VAL A 117 -8.18 -2.73 -17.13
C VAL A 117 -7.49 -1.55 -17.81
N ASP A 118 -8.09 -0.36 -17.73
CA ASP A 118 -7.52 0.86 -18.31
C ASP A 118 -6.17 1.27 -17.69
N VAL A 119 -5.84 0.76 -16.51
CA VAL A 119 -4.61 1.10 -15.77
C VAL A 119 -3.72 -0.13 -15.50
N LEU A 120 -4.07 -1.32 -16.00
CA LEU A 120 -3.28 -2.53 -15.75
C LEU A 120 -1.88 -2.45 -16.35
N GLU A 121 -1.72 -1.81 -17.51
CA GLU A 121 -0.41 -1.61 -18.14
C GLU A 121 0.49 -0.73 -17.27
N GLU A 122 0.00 0.42 -16.83
CA GLU A 122 0.70 1.32 -15.90
C GLU A 122 1.04 0.62 -14.58
N LEU A 123 0.13 -0.23 -14.07
CA LEU A 123 0.37 -1.03 -12.87
C LEU A 123 1.52 -2.02 -13.05
N VAL A 124 1.57 -2.74 -14.18
CA VAL A 124 2.65 -3.70 -14.46
C VAL A 124 3.98 -2.96 -14.62
N HIS A 125 3.98 -1.80 -15.26
CA HIS A 125 5.16 -0.96 -15.38
C HIS A 125 5.69 -0.51 -14.01
N GLY A 126 4.82 0.04 -13.17
CA GLY A 126 5.22 0.48 -11.82
C GLY A 126 5.67 -0.67 -10.91
N LEU A 127 5.09 -1.86 -11.08
CA LEU A 127 5.56 -3.06 -10.38
C LEU A 127 6.98 -3.44 -10.80
N ALA A 128 7.29 -3.37 -12.10
CA ALA A 128 8.64 -3.63 -12.61
C ALA A 128 9.66 -2.62 -12.05
N GLU A 129 9.34 -1.33 -12.07
CA GLU A 129 10.21 -0.29 -11.50
C GLU A 129 10.47 -0.51 -10.01
N GLN A 130 9.45 -0.91 -9.24
CA GLN A 130 9.61 -1.19 -7.82
C GLN A 130 10.50 -2.40 -7.57
N VAL A 131 10.38 -3.45 -8.39
CA VAL A 131 11.25 -4.63 -8.32
C VAL A 131 12.70 -4.26 -8.63
N ASP A 132 12.95 -3.48 -9.68
CA ASP A 132 14.31 -3.04 -10.03
C ASP A 132 14.94 -2.21 -8.90
N ALA A 133 14.17 -1.30 -8.30
CA ALA A 133 14.61 -0.52 -7.15
C ALA A 133 14.93 -1.40 -5.93
N MET A 134 14.19 -2.49 -5.73
CA MET A 134 14.44 -3.45 -4.66
C MET A 134 15.69 -4.28 -4.92
N VAL A 135 15.91 -4.75 -6.15
CA VAL A 135 17.13 -5.48 -6.53
C VAL A 135 18.36 -4.62 -6.25
N GLY A 136 18.38 -3.38 -6.73
CA GLY A 136 19.50 -2.47 -6.47
C GLY A 136 19.69 -2.16 -4.98
N SER A 137 18.61 -2.15 -4.19
CA SER A 137 18.71 -1.99 -2.73
C SER A 137 19.24 -3.24 -2.03
N LEU A 138 18.88 -4.43 -2.51
CA LEU A 138 19.34 -5.71 -1.98
C LEU A 138 20.84 -5.87 -2.23
N GLU A 139 21.32 -5.61 -3.45
CA GLU A 139 22.73 -5.69 -3.80
C GLU A 139 23.60 -4.79 -2.90
N ARG A 140 23.18 -3.53 -2.70
CA ARG A 140 23.85 -2.61 -1.78
C ARG A 140 23.89 -3.13 -0.34
N ARG A 141 22.81 -3.74 0.13
CA ARG A 141 22.73 -4.31 1.49
C ARG A 141 23.61 -5.55 1.63
N CYS A 142 23.68 -6.41 0.61
CA CYS A 142 24.58 -7.56 0.60
C CYS A 142 26.04 -7.12 0.69
N LEU A 143 26.47 -6.15 -0.11
CA LEU A 143 27.83 -5.61 -0.05
C LEU A 143 28.16 -5.01 1.33
N ALA A 144 27.22 -4.28 1.93
CA ALA A 144 27.39 -3.73 3.27
C ALA A 144 27.50 -4.84 4.34
N ALA A 145 26.67 -5.88 4.24
CA ALA A 145 26.71 -7.03 5.13
C ALA A 145 28.01 -7.82 4.98
N GLU A 146 28.49 -8.05 3.76
CA GLU A 146 29.78 -8.71 3.50
C GLU A 146 30.95 -7.92 4.10
N SER A 147 30.96 -6.60 3.94
CA SER A 147 31.98 -5.75 4.56
C SER A 147 31.93 -5.84 6.09
N LEU A 148 30.74 -5.87 6.68
CA LEU A 148 30.57 -6.00 8.12
C LEU A 148 31.06 -7.36 8.62
N VAL A 149 30.75 -8.45 7.91
CA VAL A 149 31.25 -9.79 8.24
C VAL A 149 32.77 -9.83 8.23
N ARG A 150 33.41 -9.31 7.17
CA ARG A 150 34.89 -9.25 7.08
C ARG A 150 35.51 -8.47 8.24
N ASN A 151 34.95 -7.29 8.55
CA ASN A 151 35.44 -6.47 9.65
C ASN A 151 35.32 -7.18 11.00
N LEU A 152 34.22 -7.91 11.23
CA LEU A 152 34.02 -8.69 12.45
C LEU A 152 34.97 -9.89 12.53
N GLU A 153 35.26 -10.55 11.42
CA GLU A 153 36.25 -11.63 11.35
C GLU A 153 37.67 -11.13 11.64
N GLU A 154 38.04 -9.95 11.14
CA GLU A 154 39.31 -9.30 11.47
C GLU A 154 39.41 -8.98 12.96
N VAL A 155 38.37 -8.40 13.57
CA VAL A 155 38.37 -8.12 15.02
C VAL A 155 38.40 -9.40 15.86
N ALA A 156 37.69 -10.45 15.43
CA ALA A 156 37.68 -11.74 16.12
C ALA A 156 39.04 -12.45 16.03
N THR A 157 39.74 -12.34 14.89
CA THR A 157 41.08 -12.93 14.70
C THR A 157 42.20 -12.12 15.37
N VAL A 158 42.02 -10.81 15.56
CA VAL A 158 42.96 -9.93 16.26
C VAL A 158 42.79 -9.98 17.80
N SER A 159 41.81 -10.73 18.32
CA SER A 159 41.71 -10.97 19.77
C SER A 159 42.81 -11.91 20.28
N PRO A 160 43.54 -11.54 21.35
CA PRO A 160 44.94 -11.91 21.50
C PRO A 160 45.13 -13.25 22.23
N THR A 161 45.73 -14.21 21.53
CA THR A 161 46.50 -15.29 22.15
C THR A 161 47.90 -14.77 22.46
N ALA A 162 48.03 -13.89 23.45
CA ALA A 162 49.34 -13.46 23.98
C ALA A 162 49.19 -12.85 25.40
N MET A 163 48.88 -13.70 26.37
CA MET A 163 49.32 -13.45 27.75
C MET A 163 50.66 -14.18 27.93
N PRO A 164 51.82 -13.50 27.89
CA PRO A 164 53.04 -14.07 28.43
C PRO A 164 52.86 -14.18 29.94
N SER A 165 52.61 -15.40 30.44
CA SER A 165 52.73 -15.68 31.86
C SER A 165 54.21 -15.67 32.22
N ASP A 166 54.71 -14.54 32.71
CA ASP A 166 56.01 -14.49 33.37
C ASP A 166 55.86 -13.99 34.82
N SER A 167 56.35 -14.86 35.71
CA SER A 167 56.90 -14.65 37.05
C SER A 167 56.14 -13.85 38.13
N GLY A 168 55.55 -14.61 39.06
CA GLY A 168 56.12 -14.71 40.40
C GLY A 168 55.51 -13.86 41.52
N ARG A 169 54.66 -14.47 42.36
CA ARG A 169 54.61 -14.14 43.79
C ARG A 169 54.13 -15.32 44.65
N ARG A 170 54.94 -15.63 45.67
CA ARG A 170 54.82 -16.70 46.67
C ARG A 170 53.54 -16.66 47.52
N VAL A 171 53.00 -17.86 47.74
CA VAL A 171 52.48 -18.48 48.99
C VAL A 171 52.48 -17.61 50.24
N ILE A 172 51.33 -17.43 50.92
CA ILE A 172 50.99 -17.84 52.32
C ILE A 172 49.45 -17.95 52.45
N ALA A 173 48.97 -19.05 53.02
CA ALA A 173 47.64 -19.23 53.65
C ALA A 173 47.88 -19.69 55.11
N PRO A 174 46.90 -19.89 56.02
CA PRO A 174 45.45 -19.57 56.05
C PRO A 174 45.01 -18.93 57.42
N ASP A 175 43.71 -19.02 57.75
CA ASP A 175 42.97 -18.59 58.97
C ASP A 175 42.58 -17.10 59.04
N ASP A 176 41.34 -16.69 59.36
CA ASP A 176 40.43 -17.24 60.36
C ASP A 176 38.96 -16.80 60.13
N ALA A 177 38.04 -17.65 60.59
CA ALA A 177 36.70 -17.38 61.15
C ALA A 177 35.56 -16.61 60.39
N MET A 178 34.54 -17.44 60.05
CA MET A 178 33.11 -17.34 60.46
C MET A 178 32.04 -16.61 59.60
N PRO A 179 30.78 -17.09 59.65
CA PRO A 179 29.74 -16.90 58.62
C PRO A 179 28.67 -15.88 59.01
N ARG A 180 27.86 -15.43 58.05
CA ARG A 180 26.38 -15.36 58.17
C ARG A 180 25.65 -14.82 56.92
N ARG A 181 24.59 -15.57 56.60
CA ARG A 181 23.24 -15.16 56.15
C ARG A 181 23.08 -14.33 54.87
N GLY A 182 22.46 -15.00 53.88
CA GLY A 182 21.06 -14.74 53.55
C GLY A 182 20.82 -13.92 52.29
N GLY A 183 20.17 -14.54 51.29
CA GLY A 183 19.56 -13.80 50.19
C GLY A 183 19.54 -14.55 48.86
N THR A 184 18.86 -15.70 48.80
CA THR A 184 18.52 -16.35 47.52
C THR A 184 17.36 -15.58 46.90
N VAL A 185 17.62 -14.81 45.84
CA VAL A 185 16.57 -14.26 44.97
C VAL A 185 16.59 -15.06 43.68
N VAL A 186 15.51 -15.81 43.46
CA VAL A 186 15.20 -16.54 42.24
C VAL A 186 14.71 -15.52 41.20
N PRO A 187 15.29 -15.42 39.99
CA PRO A 187 14.63 -14.78 38.88
C PRO A 187 13.64 -15.78 38.28
N GLY A 188 12.35 -15.47 38.40
CA GLY A 188 11.29 -16.20 37.74
C GLY A 188 11.44 -16.17 36.22
N GLU A 189 11.20 -17.34 35.63
CA GLU A 189 11.18 -17.63 34.21
C GLU A 189 10.30 -16.64 33.43
N ALA A 190 10.89 -16.06 32.37
CA ALA A 190 10.15 -15.37 31.32
C ALA A 190 9.43 -16.42 30.45
N GLN A 191 8.10 -16.39 30.46
CA GLN A 191 7.27 -17.17 29.56
C GLN A 191 7.28 -16.51 28.16
N PRO A 192 7.31 -17.28 27.06
CA PRO A 192 7.38 -16.72 25.70
C PRO A 192 6.03 -16.14 25.28
N GLN A 193 6.03 -14.88 24.82
CA GLN A 193 4.90 -14.31 24.09
C GLN A 193 4.97 -14.73 22.61
N ASP A 194 3.86 -15.29 22.12
CA ASP A 194 3.59 -15.58 20.71
C ASP A 194 3.78 -14.35 19.80
N PRO A 195 4.49 -14.45 18.67
CA PRO A 195 4.51 -13.42 17.64
C PRO A 195 3.36 -13.66 16.66
N GLY A 196 2.18 -13.13 16.95
CA GLY A 196 1.02 -13.46 16.11
C GLY A 196 -0.21 -12.59 16.28
N GLN A 197 -0.07 -11.26 16.18
CA GLN A 197 -1.12 -10.35 15.66
C GLN A 197 -0.59 -8.91 15.61
N SER A 198 -0.02 -8.53 14.47
CA SER A 198 0.16 -7.12 14.09
C SER A 198 -1.02 -6.71 13.23
N SER A 199 -2.11 -6.29 13.85
CA SER A 199 -3.15 -5.49 13.20
C SER A 199 -2.65 -4.04 13.16
N GLY A 200 -1.91 -3.71 12.10
CA GLY A 200 -1.40 -2.37 11.83
C GLY A 200 -2.53 -1.39 11.52
N GLN A 201 -3.06 -0.76 12.55
CA GLN A 201 -3.96 0.37 12.46
C GLN A 201 -3.13 1.63 12.13
N TRP A 202 -3.07 1.99 10.85
CA TRP A 202 -2.41 3.21 10.41
C TRP A 202 -3.43 4.36 10.36
N VAL A 203 -3.40 5.20 11.39
CA VAL A 203 -4.04 6.52 11.40
C VAL A 203 -2.93 7.56 11.24
N MET A 204 -2.90 8.24 10.10
CA MET A 204 -1.98 9.37 9.91
C MET A 204 -2.63 10.65 10.46
N PRO A 205 -1.96 11.41 11.35
CA PRO A 205 -2.38 12.75 11.71
C PRO A 205 -2.05 13.75 10.59
N ALA A 206 -3.03 14.58 10.24
CA ALA A 206 -2.81 15.71 9.35
C ALA A 206 -2.14 16.86 10.10
N SER A 207 -0.83 17.04 9.90
CA SER A 207 -0.18 18.34 10.09
C SER A 207 1.22 18.35 9.48
N MET A 208 1.37 18.97 8.32
CA MET A 208 2.57 19.74 7.98
C MET A 208 2.15 20.97 7.17
N SER A 209 2.01 22.07 7.90
CA SER A 209 2.04 23.43 7.38
C SER A 209 3.44 23.75 6.89
N HIS A 210 3.62 23.93 5.58
CA HIS A 210 4.83 24.53 5.04
C HIS A 210 4.58 25.97 4.61
N ALA A 211 5.52 26.80 5.06
CA ALA A 211 5.60 28.24 4.93
C ALA A 211 5.64 28.71 3.46
N SER A 212 5.04 29.89 3.26
CA SER A 212 5.10 30.70 2.05
C SER A 212 6.48 31.28 1.80
N ALA A 213 6.90 31.28 0.53
CA ALA A 213 7.73 32.32 -0.06
C ALA A 213 7.37 32.46 -1.57
N PRO A 214 7.47 33.67 -2.14
CA PRO A 214 6.73 34.06 -3.34
C PRO A 214 7.46 33.76 -4.66
N MET A 215 6.69 33.46 -5.71
CA MET A 215 7.15 33.43 -7.11
C MET A 215 6.67 34.69 -7.85
N PRO A 216 7.45 35.19 -8.83
CA PRO A 216 7.26 36.50 -9.44
C PRO A 216 6.21 36.52 -10.57
N GLU A 217 5.78 37.74 -10.85
CA GLU A 217 4.91 38.22 -11.94
C GLU A 217 5.41 37.86 -13.36
N GLU A 218 4.48 38.01 -14.31
CA GLU A 218 4.58 37.89 -15.79
C GLU A 218 4.19 36.50 -16.34
N VAL A 219 3.24 36.30 -17.26
CA VAL A 219 2.71 37.13 -18.35
C VAL A 219 1.21 36.84 -18.54
N ARG A 220 0.38 37.88 -18.42
CA ARG A 220 -1.01 37.92 -18.92
C ARG A 220 -1.01 38.00 -20.44
N ARG A 221 -1.54 36.98 -21.14
CA ARG A 221 -2.20 37.14 -22.46
C ARG A 221 -3.29 36.09 -22.64
N SER A 222 -4.45 36.31 -22.01
CA SER A 222 -5.68 35.60 -22.37
C SER A 222 -6.35 36.29 -23.56
N ARG A 223 -6.47 35.51 -24.64
CA ARG A 223 -7.25 35.84 -25.84
C ARG A 223 -8.74 35.89 -25.49
N THR A 224 -9.38 37.00 -25.84
CA THR A 224 -10.83 37.14 -25.92
C THR A 224 -11.33 36.40 -27.17
N ILE A 225 -12.16 35.38 -26.99
CA ILE A 225 -13.02 34.83 -28.05
C ILE A 225 -14.45 35.07 -27.60
N ALA A 226 -15.13 35.96 -28.32
CA ALA A 226 -16.57 36.16 -28.22
C ALA A 226 -17.27 35.06 -29.03
N MET A 227 -18.15 34.29 -28.40
CA MET A 227 -19.09 33.39 -29.07
C MET A 227 -20.49 33.75 -28.58
N GLY A 228 -21.34 34.08 -29.55
CA GLY A 228 -22.65 34.69 -29.38
C GLY A 228 -23.67 33.80 -28.67
N SER A 229 -24.49 34.48 -27.88
CA SER A 229 -25.78 33.98 -27.41
C SER A 229 -26.87 34.55 -28.33
N GLY A 230 -27.51 33.66 -29.10
CA GLY A 230 -28.75 33.94 -29.80
C GLY A 230 -29.90 34.06 -28.81
N GLU A 231 -30.62 35.18 -28.88
CA GLU A 231 -31.85 35.39 -28.13
C GLU A 231 -33.07 34.98 -28.94
N TYR A 232 -34.00 34.37 -28.20
CA TYR A 232 -35.25 33.81 -28.67
C TYR A 232 -36.31 34.90 -28.88
N LYS A 233 -36.99 34.74 -30.01
CA LYS A 233 -38.36 35.12 -30.38
C LYS A 233 -39.34 35.36 -29.21
N THR A 234 -40.10 36.45 -29.27
CA THR A 234 -41.51 36.52 -28.82
C THR A 234 -42.28 37.64 -29.58
N PRO A 235 -43.63 37.63 -29.60
CA PRO A 235 -44.43 37.98 -30.77
C PRO A 235 -45.20 39.32 -30.67
N GLY A 236 -45.57 39.85 -31.85
CA GLY A 236 -46.88 40.43 -32.16
C GLY A 236 -47.21 41.83 -31.64
N SER A 237 -47.48 42.75 -32.58
CA SER A 237 -48.63 43.68 -32.53
C SER A 237 -48.67 44.57 -33.78
N GLU A 238 -49.84 44.53 -34.43
CA GLU A 238 -50.45 45.48 -35.40
C GLU A 238 -49.85 45.66 -36.81
#